data_AF-A0A1E5FK52-F1
#
_entry.id   AF-A0A1E5FK52-F1
#
_cell.length_a   1.000
_cell.length_b   1.000
_cell.length_c   1.000
_cell.angle_alpha   90.00
_cell.angle_beta   90.00
_cell.angle_gamma   90.00
#
_symmetry.space_group_name_H-M   'P 1'
#
loop_
_entity.id
_entity.type
_entity.pdbx_description
1 polymer ?
#
loop_
_entity_poly.entity_id
_entity_poly.type
_entity_poly.pdbx_seq_one_letter_code
_entity_poly.pdbx_strand_id
1 'polypeptide(L)'
;MAITIRTGANGSYKSAYTAYFSIYLALKAGRTVVTNIEGMEPLSSIEERFNIKFPSTSKLFRITSRDESGVNLWTHFFCWCPIGALIVIDECQDIFSKNVGFDMRKVKYKPLSDFITQSPSDGLLPKDYVHFFNSRHNPVDMDDLKESETDDRGVAEYDSDGRIIYPHTFNEGFMRHRKYDWDIELLSPDWKQIDSGIKACANQNFFHKGRDQFFWTRRKPYILKHDKAVTTPVIPKKKDINLTSQKIPLDAFMLYKSTGTGSAKKQLAMNTLFRSPKAILIFLLSIFCFGYIIYDLSNRYFETSETVEEEGQTTSSTAVLEQNKIPPNKSAENSGDVSSSGDSSKVDDKTVLSHVPIAEVLPFEGIKKAFVTGVNFAIKNGSIERQVSIEVQALDGFYSVNENFLKAYNITFDRIDDCLLKLNRGQLSKLITCKPYAAATASPEVARADVKLF
;
A
#
# COMPACT_ATOMS: atom_id res chain seq x y z
N MET A 1 -13.06 11.32 -4.17
CA MET A 1 -14.00 10.23 -3.87
C MET A 1 -14.02 9.21 -5.00
N ALA A 2 -14.24 7.93 -4.68
CA ALA A 2 -14.27 6.85 -5.66
C ALA A 2 -15.32 5.79 -5.32
N ILE A 3 -15.87 5.16 -6.36
CA ILE A 3 -16.51 3.85 -6.25
C ILE A 3 -15.42 2.79 -6.44
N THR A 4 -15.24 1.94 -5.44
CA THR A 4 -14.27 0.84 -5.46
C THR A 4 -15.00 -0.49 -5.37
N ILE A 5 -14.70 -1.42 -6.27
CA ILE A 5 -15.24 -2.78 -6.22
C ILE A 5 -14.09 -3.74 -5.88
N ARG A 6 -14.27 -4.56 -4.84
CA ARG A 6 -13.34 -5.62 -4.47
C ARG A 6 -14.01 -6.98 -4.59
N THR A 7 -13.41 -7.86 -5.38
CA THR A 7 -13.92 -9.21 -5.58
C THR A 7 -12.93 -10.26 -5.14
N GLY A 8 -13.39 -11.43 -4.73
CA GLY A 8 -12.54 -12.56 -4.40
C GLY A 8 -13.25 -13.57 -3.51
N ALA A 9 -12.88 -14.84 -3.65
CA ALA A 9 -13.48 -15.93 -2.88
C ALA A 9 -13.43 -15.70 -1.36
N ASN A 10 -14.27 -16.40 -0.61
CA ASN A 10 -14.22 -16.37 0.85
C ASN A 10 -12.81 -16.75 1.35
N GLY A 11 -12.32 -16.03 2.36
CA GLY A 11 -10.93 -16.16 2.82
C GLY A 11 -9.88 -15.44 1.95
N SER A 12 -10.29 -14.69 0.92
CA SER A 12 -9.36 -13.86 0.12
C SER A 12 -8.90 -12.57 0.80
N TYR A 13 -9.40 -12.29 2.01
CA TYR A 13 -9.13 -11.09 2.82
C TYR A 13 -9.72 -9.77 2.30
N LYS A 14 -10.72 -9.82 1.41
CA LYS A 14 -11.44 -8.61 0.92
C LYS A 14 -12.00 -7.75 2.07
N SER A 15 -12.81 -8.33 2.96
CA SER A 15 -13.44 -7.60 4.07
C SER A 15 -12.42 -7.17 5.12
N ALA A 16 -11.41 -7.99 5.42
CA ALA A 16 -10.34 -7.62 6.36
C ALA A 16 -9.47 -6.47 5.83
N TYR A 17 -9.18 -6.45 4.53
CA TYR A 17 -8.51 -5.32 3.89
C TYR A 17 -9.34 -4.05 4.08
N THR A 18 -10.62 -4.09 3.72
CA THR A 18 -11.51 -2.92 3.77
C THR A 18 -11.75 -2.44 5.20
N ALA A 19 -11.90 -3.36 6.17
CA ALA A 19 -12.05 -3.00 7.58
C ALA A 19 -10.86 -2.17 8.08
N TYR A 20 -9.63 -2.56 7.74
CA TYR A 20 -8.44 -1.90 8.25
C TYR A 20 -7.97 -0.72 7.38
N PHE A 21 -7.85 -0.91 6.07
CA PHE A 21 -7.27 0.08 5.17
C PHE A 21 -8.29 1.09 4.62
N SER A 22 -9.59 0.85 4.79
CA SER A 22 -10.64 1.81 4.40
C SER A 22 -11.39 2.33 5.62
N ILE A 23 -12.12 1.47 6.33
CA ILE A 23 -13.02 1.86 7.43
C ILE A 23 -12.24 2.48 8.58
N TYR A 24 -11.25 1.77 9.12
CA TYR A 24 -10.48 2.26 10.25
C TYR A 24 -9.74 3.57 9.93
N LEU A 25 -9.16 3.70 8.72
CA LEU A 25 -8.53 4.95 8.30
C LEU A 25 -9.53 6.09 8.12
N ALA A 26 -10.72 5.84 7.58
CA ALA A 26 -11.77 6.85 7.45
C ALA A 26 -12.27 7.32 8.82
N LEU A 27 -12.43 6.40 9.79
CA LEU A 27 -12.77 6.75 11.17
C LEU A 27 -11.66 7.56 11.84
N LYS A 28 -10.38 7.24 11.62
CA LYS A 28 -9.27 8.07 12.10
C LYS A 28 -9.27 9.48 11.49
N ALA A 29 -9.75 9.62 10.26
CA ALA A 29 -9.86 10.89 9.55
C ALA A 29 -11.12 11.70 9.93
N GLY A 30 -11.90 11.29 10.93
CA GLY A 30 -13.08 12.05 11.35
C GLY A 30 -14.35 11.79 10.54
N ARG A 31 -14.35 10.81 9.62
CA ARG A 31 -15.46 10.58 8.69
C ARG A 31 -16.56 9.71 9.29
N THR A 32 -17.76 9.88 8.74
CA THR A 32 -18.86 8.95 8.93
C THR A 32 -18.65 7.71 8.07
N VAL A 33 -18.79 6.53 8.65
CA VAL A 33 -18.77 5.25 7.96
C VAL A 33 -20.13 4.58 8.12
N VAL A 34 -20.68 4.05 7.02
CA VAL A 34 -21.90 3.26 6.99
C VAL A 34 -21.56 1.89 6.41
N THR A 35 -21.81 0.80 7.13
CA THR A 35 -21.41 -0.55 6.67
C THR A 35 -22.33 -1.67 7.13
N ASN A 36 -22.42 -2.74 6.33
CA ASN A 36 -23.05 -4.00 6.69
C ASN A 36 -22.04 -5.13 6.97
N ILE A 37 -20.73 -4.85 7.07
CA ILE A 37 -19.75 -5.89 7.40
C ILE A 37 -20.19 -6.62 8.67
N GLU A 38 -20.40 -7.93 8.54
CA GLU A 38 -20.91 -8.76 9.61
C GLU A 38 -19.95 -8.75 10.81
N GLY A 39 -20.50 -8.53 12.00
CA GLY A 39 -19.72 -8.53 13.22
C GLY A 39 -18.73 -7.36 13.37
N MET A 40 -18.88 -6.27 12.61
CA MET A 40 -18.13 -5.04 12.84
C MET A 40 -18.33 -4.54 14.28
N GLU A 41 -17.22 -4.28 14.97
CA GLU A 41 -17.24 -3.83 16.37
C GLU A 41 -17.78 -2.40 16.48
N PRO A 42 -18.49 -2.05 17.58
CA PRO A 42 -18.88 -0.67 17.86
C PRO A 42 -17.67 0.26 17.96
N LEU A 43 -17.87 1.55 17.67
CA LEU A 43 -16.81 2.56 17.70
C LEU A 43 -16.09 2.60 19.05
N SER A 44 -16.83 2.57 20.16
CA SER A 44 -16.28 2.56 21.53
C SER A 44 -15.40 1.33 21.81
N SER A 45 -15.83 0.14 21.37
CA SER A 45 -15.06 -1.09 21.52
C SER A 45 -13.76 -1.05 20.72
N ILE A 46 -13.77 -0.41 19.55
CA ILE A 46 -12.55 -0.20 18.75
C ILE A 46 -11.60 0.76 19.47
N GLU A 47 -12.10 1.88 20.00
CA GLU A 47 -11.27 2.83 20.77
C GLU A 47 -10.57 2.17 21.95
N GLU A 48 -11.32 1.41 22.75
CA GLU A 48 -10.79 0.69 23.91
C GLU A 48 -9.74 -0.35 23.48
N ARG A 49 -10.07 -1.18 22.49
CA ARG A 49 -9.20 -2.27 22.05
C ARG A 49 -7.89 -1.79 21.47
N PHE A 50 -7.91 -0.67 20.75
CA PHE A 50 -6.73 -0.09 20.11
C PHE A 50 -6.04 0.96 20.99
N ASN A 51 -6.60 1.27 22.16
CA ASN A 51 -6.16 2.36 23.02
C ASN A 51 -5.98 3.68 22.25
N ILE A 52 -7.00 4.06 21.48
CA ILE A 52 -7.04 5.30 20.71
C ILE A 52 -8.33 6.07 21.00
N LYS A 53 -8.36 7.33 20.58
CA LYS A 53 -9.58 8.13 20.48
C LYS A 53 -9.79 8.58 19.05
N PHE A 54 -10.98 8.33 18.51
CA PHE A 54 -11.36 8.88 17.23
C PHE A 54 -11.79 10.35 17.38
N PRO A 55 -11.70 11.16 16.32
CA PRO A 55 -12.29 12.50 16.34
C PRO A 55 -13.78 12.45 16.71
N SER A 56 -14.28 13.48 17.39
CA SER A 56 -15.69 13.58 17.79
C SER A 56 -16.67 13.58 16.61
N THR A 57 -16.18 13.96 15.42
CA THR A 57 -16.92 13.95 14.16
C THR A 57 -17.08 12.55 13.56
N SER A 58 -16.28 11.56 14.01
CA SER A 58 -16.34 10.18 13.52
C SER A 58 -17.61 9.50 13.99
N LYS A 59 -18.30 8.84 13.05
CA LYS A 59 -19.50 8.05 13.34
C LYS A 59 -19.44 6.73 12.58
N LEU A 60 -19.93 5.68 13.19
CA LEU A 60 -20.00 4.34 12.59
C LEU A 60 -21.44 3.83 12.68
N PHE A 61 -22.09 3.72 11.53
CA PHE A 61 -23.40 3.10 11.39
C PHE A 61 -23.22 1.68 10.86
N ARG A 62 -23.73 0.71 11.63
CA ARG A 62 -23.67 -0.72 11.31
C ARG A 62 -25.08 -1.19 11.00
N ILE A 63 -25.38 -1.42 9.73
CA ILE A 63 -26.73 -1.76 9.26
C ILE A 63 -26.64 -3.13 8.62
N THR A 64 -27.25 -4.12 9.25
CA THR A 64 -27.29 -5.49 8.72
C THR A 64 -28.08 -5.54 7.40
N SER A 65 -27.74 -6.48 6.52
CA SER A 65 -28.49 -6.78 5.29
C SER A 65 -29.10 -8.19 5.33
N ARG A 66 -29.34 -8.72 6.53
CA ARG A 66 -29.88 -10.08 6.78
C ARG A 66 -31.38 -10.12 7.02
N ASP A 67 -32.04 -8.97 7.04
CA ASP A 67 -33.47 -8.80 7.24
C ASP A 67 -34.03 -7.82 6.20
N GLU A 68 -35.36 -7.84 6.04
CA GLU A 68 -36.04 -7.06 5.00
C GLU A 68 -35.86 -5.54 5.19
N SER A 69 -35.92 -5.04 6.42
CA SER A 69 -35.72 -3.62 6.73
C SER A 69 -34.30 -3.17 6.40
N GLY A 70 -33.31 -3.98 6.75
CA GLY A 70 -31.91 -3.78 6.38
C GLY A 70 -31.70 -3.76 4.87
N VAL A 71 -32.29 -4.72 4.14
CA VAL A 71 -32.25 -4.74 2.67
C VAL A 71 -32.94 -3.50 2.08
N ASN A 72 -34.06 -3.07 2.63
CA ASN A 72 -34.74 -1.83 2.21
C ASN A 72 -33.85 -0.58 2.44
N LEU A 73 -33.18 -0.49 3.58
CA LEU A 73 -32.19 0.56 3.84
C LEU A 73 -31.07 0.52 2.78
N TRP A 74 -30.45 -0.63 2.54
CA TRP A 74 -29.33 -0.72 1.60
C TRP A 74 -29.73 -0.48 0.13
N THR A 75 -30.91 -0.93 -0.28
CA THR A 75 -31.44 -0.64 -1.62
C THR A 75 -31.71 0.86 -1.82
N HIS A 76 -32.05 1.59 -0.75
CA HIS A 76 -32.29 3.03 -0.78
C HIS A 76 -31.21 3.83 -0.07
N PHE A 77 -29.97 3.35 0.00
CA PHE A 77 -28.87 4.03 0.72
C PHE A 77 -28.73 5.51 0.31
N PHE A 78 -28.98 5.79 -0.98
CA PHE A 78 -28.92 7.13 -1.56
C PHE A 78 -30.01 8.10 -1.08
N CYS A 79 -30.97 7.65 -0.27
CA CYS A 79 -32.02 8.49 0.32
C CYS A 79 -31.71 8.93 1.76
N TRP A 80 -30.85 8.21 2.47
CA TRP A 80 -30.64 8.41 3.91
C TRP A 80 -29.16 8.39 4.34
N CYS A 81 -28.22 7.98 3.49
CA CYS A 81 -26.80 8.08 3.81
C CYS A 81 -26.38 9.56 3.89
N PRO A 82 -25.62 9.97 4.91
CA PRO A 82 -25.24 11.37 5.07
C PRO A 82 -24.19 11.78 4.03
N ILE A 83 -24.15 13.06 3.67
CA ILE A 83 -23.10 13.64 2.82
C ILE A 83 -21.72 13.36 3.43
N GLY A 84 -20.72 13.10 2.58
CA GLY A 84 -19.33 12.87 3.01
C GLY A 84 -19.03 11.49 3.56
N ALA A 85 -20.02 10.57 3.59
CA ALA A 85 -19.85 9.24 4.15
C ALA A 85 -18.94 8.33 3.30
N LEU A 86 -18.22 7.45 4.00
CA LEU A 86 -17.72 6.20 3.42
C LEU A 86 -18.79 5.12 3.57
N ILE A 87 -19.25 4.56 2.46
CA ILE A 87 -20.29 3.55 2.39
C ILE A 87 -19.65 2.23 2.00
N VAL A 88 -19.68 1.23 2.88
CA VAL A 88 -19.06 -0.08 2.64
C VAL A 88 -20.11 -1.18 2.66
N ILE A 89 -20.33 -1.81 1.52
CA ILE A 89 -21.34 -2.84 1.32
C ILE A 89 -20.63 -4.17 1.04
N ASP A 90 -20.52 -5.01 2.06
CA ASP A 90 -20.09 -6.39 1.94
C ASP A 90 -21.19 -7.28 1.35
N GLU A 91 -20.75 -8.31 0.65
CA GLU A 91 -21.63 -9.25 -0.07
C GLU A 91 -22.70 -8.53 -0.92
N CYS A 92 -22.28 -7.48 -1.66
CA CYS A 92 -23.21 -6.60 -2.37
C CYS A 92 -24.05 -7.29 -3.45
N GLN A 93 -23.63 -8.47 -3.93
CA GLN A 93 -24.43 -9.28 -4.84
C GLN A 93 -25.71 -9.83 -4.19
N ASP A 94 -25.74 -9.97 -2.87
CA ASP A 94 -26.93 -10.43 -2.14
C ASP A 94 -28.00 -9.32 -2.02
N ILE A 95 -27.64 -8.08 -2.39
CA ILE A 95 -28.52 -6.91 -2.34
C ILE A 95 -28.81 -6.38 -3.74
N PHE A 96 -27.80 -6.28 -4.61
CA PHE A 96 -27.87 -5.58 -5.89
C PHE A 96 -27.84 -6.50 -7.11
N SER A 97 -28.11 -7.80 -6.94
CA SER A 97 -28.17 -8.74 -8.06
C SER A 97 -29.59 -8.98 -8.55
N LYS A 98 -29.72 -9.14 -9.87
CA LYS A 98 -30.97 -9.62 -10.48
C LYS A 98 -31.39 -11.00 -9.95
N ASN A 99 -30.43 -11.80 -9.50
CA ASN A 99 -30.69 -13.13 -8.94
C ASN A 99 -31.50 -13.06 -7.63
N VAL A 100 -31.39 -11.97 -6.88
CA VAL A 100 -32.17 -11.71 -5.66
C VAL A 100 -33.40 -10.84 -5.93
N GLY A 101 -33.76 -10.64 -7.20
CA GLY A 101 -34.92 -9.83 -7.61
C GLY A 101 -34.69 -8.33 -7.63
N PHE A 102 -33.46 -7.85 -7.43
CA PHE A 102 -33.14 -6.43 -7.48
C PHE A 102 -33.27 -5.87 -8.90
N ASP A 103 -34.03 -4.79 -9.03
CA ASP A 103 -34.16 -4.00 -10.26
C ASP A 103 -33.95 -2.52 -9.96
N MET A 104 -32.79 -2.00 -10.37
CA MET A 104 -32.41 -0.60 -10.15
C MET A 104 -33.42 0.42 -10.71
N ARG A 105 -34.25 0.03 -11.69
CA ARG A 105 -35.24 0.94 -12.32
C ARG A 105 -36.43 1.19 -11.40
N LYS A 106 -36.75 0.22 -10.54
CA LYS A 106 -37.88 0.28 -9.60
C LYS A 106 -37.54 1.02 -8.32
N VAL A 107 -36.25 1.13 -7.99
CA VAL A 107 -35.78 1.81 -6.78
C VAL A 107 -35.71 3.32 -7.02
N LYS A 108 -36.64 4.03 -6.38
CA LYS A 108 -36.83 5.49 -6.48
C LYS A 108 -36.61 6.15 -5.13
N TYR A 109 -36.44 7.46 -5.17
CA TYR A 109 -36.35 8.28 -3.98
C TYR A 109 -37.54 8.07 -3.04
N LYS A 110 -37.24 8.08 -1.74
CA LYS A 110 -38.21 8.11 -0.65
C LYS A 110 -37.75 9.16 0.37
N PRO A 111 -38.69 9.84 1.06
CA PRO A 111 -38.32 10.81 2.08
C PRO A 111 -37.57 10.13 3.24
N LEU A 112 -36.70 10.89 3.91
CA LEU A 112 -35.91 10.39 5.05
C LEU A 112 -36.79 9.74 6.13
N SER A 113 -38.00 10.28 6.35
CA SER A 113 -38.98 9.78 7.32
C SER A 113 -39.31 8.29 7.17
N ASP A 114 -39.28 7.76 5.96
CA ASP A 114 -39.58 6.36 5.66
C ASP A 114 -38.49 5.41 6.17
N PHE A 115 -37.31 5.94 6.50
CA PHE A 115 -36.16 5.20 7.02
C PHE A 115 -35.93 5.41 8.51
N ILE A 116 -36.82 6.17 9.18
CA ILE A 116 -36.75 6.45 10.61
C ILE A 116 -37.76 5.59 11.35
N THR A 117 -37.31 5.00 12.45
CA THR A 117 -38.10 4.11 13.29
C THR A 117 -39.35 4.81 13.84
N GLN A 118 -40.49 4.17 13.61
CA GLN A 118 -41.77 4.47 14.23
C GLN A 118 -42.00 3.58 15.45
N SER A 119 -41.43 2.37 15.44
CA SER A 119 -41.50 1.39 16.52
C SER A 119 -40.15 0.69 16.70
N PRO A 120 -39.68 0.40 17.93
CA PRO A 120 -38.40 -0.30 18.17
C PRO A 120 -38.20 -1.63 17.43
N SER A 121 -39.27 -2.24 16.91
CA SER A 121 -39.26 -3.52 16.20
C SER A 121 -39.18 -3.41 14.68
N ASP A 122 -39.24 -2.21 14.09
CA ASP A 122 -39.29 -2.05 12.62
C ASP A 122 -37.93 -2.18 11.92
N GLY A 123 -36.83 -2.17 12.67
CA GLY A 123 -35.48 -2.34 12.13
C GLY A 123 -34.94 -1.13 11.35
N LEU A 124 -35.55 0.05 11.52
CA LEU A 124 -35.15 1.30 10.87
C LEU A 124 -34.17 2.14 11.72
N LEU A 125 -33.73 3.29 11.19
CA LEU A 125 -32.78 4.18 11.84
C LEU A 125 -33.41 4.89 13.05
N PRO A 126 -32.66 5.18 14.12
CA PRO A 126 -33.22 5.81 15.32
C PRO A 126 -33.65 7.27 15.05
N LYS A 127 -34.59 7.80 15.85
CA LYS A 127 -35.19 9.13 15.61
C LYS A 127 -34.19 10.28 15.68
N ASP A 128 -33.17 10.17 16.52
CA ASP A 128 -32.08 11.14 16.64
C ASP A 128 -31.18 11.18 15.39
N TYR A 129 -31.25 10.18 14.51
CA TYR A 129 -30.54 10.16 13.24
C TYR A 129 -30.90 11.35 12.35
N VAL A 130 -32.14 11.85 12.41
CA VAL A 130 -32.58 13.00 11.60
C VAL A 130 -31.76 14.24 11.90
N HIS A 131 -31.53 14.54 13.18
CA HIS A 131 -30.70 15.67 13.59
C HIS A 131 -29.26 15.48 13.10
N PHE A 132 -28.72 14.28 13.23
CA PHE A 132 -27.39 13.96 12.72
C PHE A 132 -27.28 14.13 11.21
N PHE A 133 -28.24 13.58 10.44
CA PHE A 133 -28.28 13.68 8.99
C PHE A 133 -28.31 15.15 8.55
N ASN A 134 -29.23 15.94 9.11
CA ASN A 134 -29.37 17.37 8.79
C ASN A 134 -28.12 18.17 9.18
N SER A 135 -27.43 17.81 10.27
CA SER A 135 -26.19 18.48 10.70
C SER A 135 -25.01 18.32 9.73
N ARG A 136 -25.11 17.41 8.74
CA ARG A 136 -24.08 17.21 7.71
C ARG A 136 -24.26 18.11 6.50
N HIS A 137 -25.41 18.75 6.36
CA HIS A 137 -25.62 19.73 5.31
C HIS A 137 -24.98 21.06 5.69
N ASN A 138 -24.45 21.77 4.70
CA ASN A 138 -24.14 23.18 4.79
C ASN A 138 -25.17 23.93 3.94
N PRO A 139 -26.29 24.39 4.53
CA PRO A 139 -27.35 25.03 3.78
C PRO A 139 -26.85 26.26 3.04
N VAL A 140 -27.25 26.41 1.79
CA VAL A 140 -27.00 27.61 0.99
C VAL A 140 -28.09 28.63 1.27
N ASP A 141 -27.74 29.91 1.21
CA ASP A 141 -28.72 30.99 1.28
C ASP A 141 -29.56 31.00 0.00
N MET A 142 -30.85 30.72 0.13
CA MET A 142 -31.77 30.64 -1.01
C MET A 142 -32.08 32.01 -1.61
N ASP A 143 -31.83 33.10 -0.89
CA ASP A 143 -32.02 34.47 -1.37
C ASP A 143 -30.78 34.99 -2.13
N ASP A 144 -29.62 34.34 -1.99
CA ASP A 144 -28.33 34.70 -2.60
C ASP A 144 -27.75 33.55 -3.44
N LEU A 145 -28.61 32.92 -4.27
CA LEU A 145 -28.17 31.90 -5.21
C LEU A 145 -27.44 32.51 -6.40
N LYS A 146 -26.36 31.87 -6.82
CA LYS A 146 -25.68 32.24 -8.07
C LYS A 146 -26.53 31.84 -9.26
N GLU A 147 -26.42 32.57 -10.36
CA GLU A 147 -27.07 32.22 -11.63
C GLU A 147 -26.76 30.79 -12.08
N SER A 148 -25.57 30.27 -11.77
CA SER A 148 -25.16 28.89 -12.09
C SER A 148 -25.81 27.81 -11.23
N GLU A 149 -26.47 28.17 -10.12
CA GLU A 149 -27.09 27.25 -9.15
C GLU A 149 -28.60 27.07 -9.39
N THR A 150 -29.13 27.79 -10.38
CA THR A 150 -30.52 27.73 -10.82
C THR A 150 -30.56 27.37 -12.30
N ASP A 151 -31.47 26.50 -12.71
CA ASP A 151 -31.65 26.17 -14.14
C ASP A 151 -32.51 27.21 -14.87
N ASP A 152 -32.59 27.12 -16.21
CA ASP A 152 -33.40 28.02 -17.04
C ASP A 152 -34.92 27.96 -16.75
N ARG A 153 -35.37 26.98 -15.95
CA ARG A 153 -36.77 26.87 -15.48
C ARG A 153 -36.99 27.57 -14.14
N GLY A 154 -35.94 28.13 -13.53
CA GLY A 154 -35.98 28.69 -12.19
C GLY A 154 -35.91 27.66 -11.08
N VAL A 155 -35.48 26.43 -11.36
CA VAL A 155 -35.35 25.36 -10.35
C VAL A 155 -33.93 25.36 -9.80
N ALA A 156 -33.80 25.59 -8.50
CA ALA A 156 -32.53 25.50 -7.78
C ALA A 156 -32.06 24.05 -7.62
N GLU A 157 -30.75 23.85 -7.49
CA GLU A 157 -30.17 22.55 -7.12
C GLU A 157 -30.42 22.13 -5.65
N TYR A 158 -31.04 23.02 -4.88
CA TYR A 158 -31.28 22.91 -3.44
C TYR A 158 -32.78 22.82 -3.15
N ASP A 159 -33.12 22.22 -2.02
CA ASP A 159 -34.49 22.23 -1.49
C ASP A 159 -34.84 23.59 -0.87
N SER A 160 -36.06 23.72 -0.35
CA SER A 160 -36.53 24.95 0.31
C SER A 160 -35.71 25.35 1.54
N ASP A 161 -34.97 24.42 2.14
CA ASP A 161 -34.13 24.65 3.31
C ASP A 161 -32.67 24.94 2.91
N GLY A 162 -32.38 25.15 1.61
CA GLY A 162 -31.02 25.37 1.11
C GLY A 162 -30.15 24.11 1.11
N ARG A 163 -30.72 22.92 1.31
CA ARG A 163 -29.98 21.66 1.33
C ARG A 163 -29.90 21.07 -0.06
N ILE A 164 -28.77 20.44 -0.37
CA ILE A 164 -28.60 19.73 -1.64
C ILE A 164 -29.68 18.67 -1.83
N ILE A 165 -30.34 18.68 -2.99
CA ILE A 165 -31.35 17.67 -3.32
C ILE A 165 -30.67 16.33 -3.52
N TYR A 166 -31.16 15.30 -2.82
CA TYR A 166 -30.66 13.93 -2.91
C TYR A 166 -31.09 13.23 -4.22
N PRO A 167 -30.39 12.17 -4.67
CA PRO A 167 -30.68 11.50 -5.93
C PRO A 167 -32.11 10.96 -6.02
N HIS A 168 -32.74 11.08 -7.19
CA HIS A 168 -34.11 10.60 -7.42
C HIS A 168 -34.18 9.09 -7.69
N THR A 169 -33.06 8.48 -8.10
CA THR A 169 -32.99 7.07 -8.48
C THR A 169 -31.70 6.42 -7.98
N PHE A 170 -31.73 5.10 -7.84
CA PHE A 170 -30.54 4.32 -7.46
C PHE A 170 -29.34 4.57 -8.39
N ASN A 171 -29.58 4.58 -9.71
CA ASN A 171 -28.53 4.80 -10.69
C ASN A 171 -27.92 6.20 -10.56
N GLU A 172 -28.74 7.21 -10.30
CA GLU A 172 -28.26 8.57 -10.05
C GLU A 172 -27.39 8.63 -8.78
N GLY A 173 -27.74 7.90 -7.72
CA GLY A 173 -26.93 7.82 -6.51
C GLY A 173 -25.51 7.30 -6.75
N PHE A 174 -25.35 6.32 -7.64
CA PHE A 174 -24.03 5.85 -8.07
C PHE A 174 -23.34 6.83 -9.04
N MET A 175 -24.03 7.32 -10.07
CA MET A 175 -23.41 8.19 -11.07
C MET A 175 -23.00 9.56 -10.50
N ARG A 176 -23.77 10.09 -9.57
CA ARG A 176 -23.57 11.41 -8.94
C ARG A 176 -23.01 11.30 -7.53
N HIS A 177 -22.42 10.17 -7.14
CA HIS A 177 -21.85 9.96 -5.80
C HIS A 177 -20.88 11.08 -5.37
N ARG A 178 -20.21 11.71 -6.34
CA ARG A 178 -19.29 12.82 -6.09
C ARG A 178 -19.95 14.13 -5.67
N LYS A 179 -21.20 14.36 -6.05
CA LYS A 179 -21.98 15.53 -5.65
C LYS A 179 -22.28 15.52 -4.13
N TYR A 180 -22.28 14.33 -3.53
CA TYR A 180 -22.60 14.12 -2.11
C TYR A 180 -21.39 13.71 -1.27
N ASP A 181 -20.18 13.87 -1.79
CA ASP A 181 -18.95 13.46 -1.12
C ASP A 181 -18.87 11.98 -0.69
N TRP A 182 -19.58 11.10 -1.40
CA TRP A 182 -19.64 9.67 -1.07
C TRP A 182 -18.47 8.89 -1.66
N ASP A 183 -17.80 8.12 -0.79
CA ASP A 183 -16.93 7.02 -1.20
C ASP A 183 -17.70 5.71 -1.02
N ILE A 184 -17.77 4.90 -2.07
CA ILE A 184 -18.55 3.65 -2.05
C ILE A 184 -17.59 2.49 -2.27
N GLU A 185 -17.59 1.53 -1.35
CA GLU A 185 -16.80 0.32 -1.44
C GLU A 185 -17.70 -0.91 -1.45
N LEU A 186 -17.74 -1.61 -2.58
CA LEU A 186 -18.55 -2.80 -2.78
C LEU A 186 -17.66 -4.04 -2.71
N LEU A 187 -18.01 -5.00 -1.86
CA LEU A 187 -17.32 -6.27 -1.74
C LEU A 187 -18.22 -7.39 -2.23
N SER A 188 -17.66 -8.32 -3.00
CA SER A 188 -18.41 -9.46 -3.54
C SER A 188 -17.50 -10.68 -3.69
N PRO A 189 -18.00 -11.92 -3.66
CA PRO A 189 -17.16 -13.09 -3.88
C PRO A 189 -16.85 -13.27 -5.37
N ASP A 190 -17.71 -12.76 -6.26
CA ASP A 190 -17.62 -12.96 -7.70
C ASP A 190 -17.94 -11.68 -8.47
N TRP A 191 -17.01 -11.29 -9.34
CA TRP A 191 -17.18 -10.17 -10.27
C TRP A 191 -18.40 -10.32 -11.16
N LYS A 192 -18.78 -11.54 -11.59
CA LYS A 192 -19.90 -11.72 -12.53
C LYS A 192 -21.26 -11.40 -11.92
N GLN A 193 -21.41 -11.55 -10.60
CA GLN A 193 -22.70 -11.38 -9.93
C GLN A 193 -23.07 -9.91 -9.68
N ILE A 194 -22.10 -9.01 -9.79
CA ILE A 194 -22.35 -7.57 -9.68
C ILE A 194 -22.97 -7.08 -11.00
N ASP A 195 -24.05 -6.29 -10.91
CA ASP A 195 -24.72 -5.74 -12.08
C ASP A 195 -23.81 -4.81 -12.91
N SER A 196 -23.98 -4.83 -14.23
CA SER A 196 -23.16 -4.06 -15.17
C SER A 196 -23.32 -2.55 -15.03
N GLY A 197 -24.50 -2.05 -14.66
CA GLY A 197 -24.74 -0.63 -14.39
C GLY A 197 -23.91 -0.12 -13.21
N ILE A 198 -23.78 -0.93 -12.16
CA ILE A 198 -22.93 -0.61 -11.00
C ILE A 198 -21.45 -0.64 -11.38
N LYS A 199 -21.00 -1.67 -12.11
CA LYS A 199 -19.62 -1.78 -12.61
C LYS A 199 -19.22 -0.59 -13.48
N ALA A 200 -20.15 -0.10 -14.31
CA ALA A 200 -19.90 1.04 -15.18
C ALA A 200 -19.52 2.30 -14.40
N CYS A 201 -20.09 2.48 -13.20
CA CYS A 201 -19.81 3.62 -12.32
C CYS A 201 -18.51 3.48 -11.51
N ALA A 202 -17.95 2.28 -11.39
CA ALA A 202 -16.74 2.05 -10.58
C ALA A 202 -15.53 2.87 -11.07
N ASN A 203 -14.69 3.37 -10.17
CA ASN A 203 -13.43 4.00 -10.55
C ASN A 203 -12.26 3.03 -10.44
N GLN A 204 -12.33 2.09 -9.51
CA GLN A 204 -11.28 1.12 -9.24
C GLN A 204 -11.89 -0.26 -9.00
N ASN A 205 -11.31 -1.28 -9.62
CA ASN A 205 -11.72 -2.66 -9.41
C ASN A 205 -10.50 -3.48 -9.00
N PHE A 206 -10.67 -4.27 -7.94
CA PHE A 206 -9.62 -5.11 -7.39
C PHE A 206 -10.08 -6.55 -7.25
N PHE A 207 -9.25 -7.49 -7.66
CA PHE A 207 -9.44 -8.91 -7.43
C PHE A 207 -8.45 -9.43 -6.38
N HIS A 208 -8.99 -10.01 -5.33
CA HIS A 208 -8.28 -10.54 -4.17
C HIS A 208 -8.13 -12.05 -4.30
N LYS A 209 -6.90 -12.55 -4.13
CA LYS A 209 -6.61 -13.98 -4.06
C LYS A 209 -5.82 -14.31 -2.80
N GLY A 210 -6.42 -15.10 -1.93
CA GLY A 210 -5.77 -15.63 -0.73
C GLY A 210 -4.58 -16.54 -1.08
N ARG A 211 -3.55 -16.53 -0.22
CA ARG A 211 -2.30 -17.26 -0.43
C ARG A 211 -1.84 -18.02 0.80
N ASP A 212 -2.74 -18.32 1.72
CA ASP A 212 -2.42 -18.89 3.03
C ASP A 212 -1.92 -20.34 2.97
N GLN A 213 -1.98 -20.98 1.80
CA GLN A 213 -1.34 -22.27 1.52
C GLN A 213 0.17 -22.24 1.82
N PHE A 214 0.82 -21.09 1.59
CA PHE A 214 2.24 -20.95 1.91
C PHE A 214 2.41 -20.16 3.20
N PHE A 215 3.19 -20.71 4.15
CA PHE A 215 3.36 -20.13 5.48
C PHE A 215 3.94 -18.70 5.43
N TRP A 216 4.79 -18.39 4.44
CA TRP A 216 5.39 -17.06 4.27
C TRP A 216 4.44 -16.02 3.64
N THR A 217 3.32 -16.43 3.05
CA THR A 217 2.31 -15.54 2.47
C THR A 217 1.01 -15.48 3.28
N ARG A 218 1.04 -15.96 4.52
CA ARG A 218 -0.10 -15.90 5.43
C ARG A 218 -0.56 -14.45 5.62
N ARG A 219 -1.86 -14.20 5.40
CA ARG A 219 -2.48 -12.86 5.43
C ARG A 219 -1.89 -11.88 4.42
N LYS A 220 -1.21 -12.37 3.38
CA LYS A 220 -0.60 -11.54 2.34
C LYS A 220 -1.22 -11.92 0.99
N PRO A 221 -2.52 -11.56 0.77
CA PRO A 221 -3.19 -11.85 -0.48
C PRO A 221 -2.52 -11.16 -1.67
N TYR A 222 -2.81 -11.67 -2.86
CA TYR A 222 -2.63 -10.90 -4.09
C TYR A 222 -3.83 -9.99 -4.31
N ILE A 223 -3.55 -8.77 -4.74
CA ILE A 223 -4.54 -7.74 -5.04
C ILE A 223 -4.23 -7.23 -6.45
N LEU A 224 -5.02 -7.67 -7.42
CA LEU A 224 -4.89 -7.29 -8.82
C LEU A 224 -5.86 -6.16 -9.14
N LYS A 225 -5.35 -5.00 -9.56
CA LYS A 225 -6.18 -3.96 -10.17
C LYS A 225 -6.54 -4.37 -11.59
N HIS A 226 -7.82 -4.29 -11.99
CA HIS A 226 -8.27 -4.67 -13.32
C HIS A 226 -9.30 -3.70 -13.90
N ASP A 227 -9.47 -3.76 -15.22
CA ASP A 227 -10.48 -2.98 -15.95
C ASP A 227 -11.90 -3.53 -15.71
N LYS A 228 -12.91 -2.69 -15.94
CA LYS A 228 -14.34 -3.03 -15.88
C LYS A 228 -14.75 -4.01 -16.98
N ALA A 229 -14.11 -3.94 -18.15
CA ALA A 229 -14.44 -4.76 -19.32
C ALA A 229 -14.05 -6.24 -19.16
N VAL A 230 -13.30 -6.58 -18.10
CA VAL A 230 -12.85 -7.96 -17.85
C VAL A 230 -14.04 -8.85 -17.50
N THR A 231 -14.19 -9.97 -18.21
CA THR A 231 -15.24 -10.97 -17.94
C THR A 231 -14.99 -11.74 -16.64
N THR A 232 -13.76 -12.19 -16.42
CA THR A 232 -13.34 -12.92 -15.21
C THR A 232 -11.94 -12.47 -14.82
N PRO A 233 -11.76 -11.77 -13.69
CA PRO A 233 -10.44 -11.37 -13.26
C PRO A 233 -9.63 -12.60 -12.81
N VAL A 234 -8.40 -12.71 -13.30
CA VAL A 234 -7.49 -13.82 -13.00
C VAL A 234 -6.11 -13.25 -12.70
N ILE A 235 -5.43 -13.79 -11.67
CA ILE A 235 -4.05 -13.39 -11.37
C ILE A 235 -3.13 -13.74 -12.55
N PRO A 236 -2.42 -12.75 -13.13
CA PRO A 236 -1.49 -12.98 -14.23
C PRO A 236 -0.39 -13.99 -13.89
N LYS A 237 0.03 -14.78 -14.88
CA LYS A 237 1.15 -15.73 -14.73
C LYS A 237 2.53 -15.05 -14.77
N LYS A 238 2.63 -13.89 -15.43
CA LYS A 238 3.84 -13.08 -15.54
C LYS A 238 3.78 -11.91 -14.56
N LYS A 239 4.92 -11.27 -14.30
CA LYS A 239 5.00 -10.06 -13.48
C LYS A 239 4.09 -8.98 -14.10
N ASP A 240 3.12 -8.51 -13.33
CA ASP A 240 2.19 -7.46 -13.71
C ASP A 240 2.36 -6.28 -12.73
N ILE A 241 2.38 -5.06 -13.27
CA ILE A 241 2.52 -3.82 -12.51
C ILE A 241 1.26 -3.58 -11.65
N ASN A 242 0.10 -4.04 -12.11
CA ASN A 242 -1.18 -3.92 -11.41
C ASN A 242 -1.38 -4.97 -10.31
N LEU A 243 -0.48 -5.96 -10.22
CA LEU A 243 -0.50 -6.99 -9.19
C LEU A 243 0.29 -6.53 -7.97
N THR A 244 -0.43 -6.20 -6.91
CA THR A 244 0.16 -5.81 -5.63
C THR A 244 -0.09 -6.88 -4.57
N SER A 245 0.59 -6.76 -3.44
CA SER A 245 0.39 -7.67 -2.31
C SER A 245 0.54 -6.92 -1.00
N GLN A 246 -0.59 -6.75 -0.31
CA GLN A 246 -0.64 -6.05 0.97
C GLN A 246 -0.81 -7.07 2.09
N LYS A 247 0.07 -7.01 3.11
CA LYS A 247 -0.09 -7.84 4.31
C LYS A 247 -1.18 -7.24 5.19
N ILE A 248 -2.19 -8.04 5.50
CA ILE A 248 -3.31 -7.65 6.36
C ILE A 248 -2.85 -7.76 7.81
N PRO A 249 -2.87 -6.68 8.61
CA PRO A 249 -2.47 -6.71 10.01
C PRO A 249 -3.42 -7.58 10.84
N LEU A 250 -2.96 -8.07 12.00
CA LEU A 250 -3.81 -8.88 12.88
C LEU A 250 -4.97 -8.06 13.44
N ASP A 251 -4.71 -6.79 13.67
CA ASP A 251 -5.63 -5.72 14.01
C ASP A 251 -6.87 -5.68 13.10
N ALA A 252 -6.75 -6.03 11.82
CA ALA A 252 -7.91 -6.10 10.93
C ALA A 252 -8.98 -7.06 11.46
N PHE A 253 -8.59 -8.20 12.04
CA PHE A 253 -9.52 -9.20 12.61
C PHE A 253 -10.01 -8.84 14.00
N MET A 254 -9.50 -7.74 14.55
CA MET A 254 -9.93 -7.17 15.83
C MET A 254 -11.01 -6.10 15.63
N LEU A 255 -11.18 -5.60 14.40
CA LEU A 255 -12.21 -4.64 14.02
C LEU A 255 -13.56 -5.29 13.72
N TYR A 256 -13.56 -6.57 13.32
CA TYR A 256 -14.79 -7.30 13.00
C TYR A 256 -14.66 -8.80 13.26
N LYS A 257 -15.79 -9.47 13.53
CA LYS A 257 -15.86 -10.93 13.67
C LYS A 257 -16.03 -11.59 12.30
N SER A 258 -15.02 -12.31 11.85
CA SER A 258 -14.95 -12.82 10.46
C SER A 258 -15.92 -13.94 10.09
N THR A 259 -16.78 -14.41 11.01
CA THR A 259 -17.89 -15.37 10.80
C THR A 259 -18.77 -15.39 12.05
N GLY A 260 -20.09 -15.34 11.91
CA GLY A 260 -21.05 -15.51 13.03
C GLY A 260 -20.87 -16.79 13.87
N THR A 261 -20.20 -17.82 13.33
CA THR A 261 -19.90 -19.10 14.01
C THR A 261 -18.55 -19.16 14.74
N GLY A 262 -17.79 -18.06 14.79
CA GLY A 262 -16.52 -17.99 15.56
C GLY A 262 -15.38 -18.91 15.12
N SER A 263 -15.57 -19.73 14.08
CA SER A 263 -14.69 -20.86 13.73
C SER A 263 -13.69 -20.58 12.61
N ALA A 264 -13.77 -19.43 11.93
CA ALA A 264 -12.93 -19.14 10.75
C ALA A 264 -11.49 -18.71 11.06
N LYS A 265 -10.87 -19.21 12.14
CA LYS A 265 -9.41 -19.02 12.37
C LYS A 265 -8.53 -20.00 11.60
N LYS A 266 -9.10 -21.01 10.91
CA LYS A 266 -8.33 -21.99 10.12
C LYS A 266 -9.10 -22.52 8.90
N GLN A 267 -9.35 -21.69 7.89
CA GLN A 267 -9.34 -22.23 6.53
C GLN A 267 -7.87 -22.33 6.09
N LEU A 268 -7.13 -23.29 6.67
CA LEU A 268 -5.93 -23.79 6.01
C LEU A 268 -6.44 -24.44 4.72
N ALA A 269 -6.27 -23.75 3.60
CA ALA A 269 -6.31 -24.41 2.31
C ALA A 269 -5.29 -25.56 2.39
N MET A 270 -5.81 -26.78 2.46
CA MET A 270 -5.09 -28.00 2.78
C MET A 270 -3.90 -28.16 1.83
N ASN A 271 -2.68 -28.12 2.38
CA ASN A 271 -1.44 -28.16 1.60
C ASN A 271 -1.36 -29.46 0.80
N THR A 272 -1.60 -29.37 -0.51
CA THR A 272 -1.49 -30.49 -1.46
C THR A 272 -0.04 -30.95 -1.64
N LEU A 273 0.94 -30.09 -1.32
CA LEU A 273 2.38 -30.36 -1.49
C LEU A 273 2.96 -31.36 -0.47
N PHE A 274 2.44 -31.42 0.75
CA PHE A 274 2.94 -32.33 1.80
C PHE A 274 2.15 -33.63 1.91
N ARG A 275 1.24 -33.90 0.96
CA ARG A 275 0.44 -35.13 0.94
C ARG A 275 1.03 -36.22 0.04
N SER A 276 1.92 -35.88 -0.91
CA SER A 276 2.53 -36.88 -1.78
C SER A 276 3.71 -37.56 -1.08
N PRO A 277 3.62 -38.87 -0.75
CA PRO A 277 4.73 -39.60 -0.11
C PRO A 277 6.01 -39.57 -0.96
N LYS A 278 5.86 -39.44 -2.29
CA LYS A 278 6.96 -39.26 -3.24
C LYS A 278 7.74 -37.95 -3.02
N ALA A 279 7.07 -36.84 -2.73
CA ALA A 279 7.76 -35.56 -2.49
C ALA A 279 8.50 -35.54 -1.14
N ILE A 280 7.94 -36.21 -0.11
CA ILE A 280 8.60 -36.37 1.19
C ILE A 280 9.86 -37.23 1.03
N LEU A 281 9.79 -38.33 0.27
CA LEU A 281 10.94 -39.19 0.00
C LEU A 281 12.05 -38.43 -0.74
N ILE A 282 11.72 -37.64 -1.76
CA ILE A 282 12.69 -36.82 -2.50
C ILE A 282 13.35 -35.78 -1.59
N PHE A 283 12.57 -35.16 -0.70
CA PHE A 283 13.09 -34.18 0.25
C PHE A 283 14.05 -34.81 1.28
N LEU A 284 13.70 -35.98 1.83
CA LEU A 284 14.57 -36.72 2.75
C LEU A 284 15.85 -37.20 2.06
N LEU A 285 15.75 -37.66 0.81
CA LEU A 285 16.90 -38.13 0.03
C LEU A 285 17.85 -36.96 -0.31
N SER A 286 17.30 -35.78 -0.58
CA SER A 286 18.08 -34.54 -0.75
C SER A 286 18.86 -34.19 0.52
N ILE A 287 18.22 -34.23 1.70
CA ILE A 287 18.89 -33.99 2.99
C ILE A 287 20.00 -35.01 3.24
N PHE A 288 19.77 -36.29 2.91
CA PHE A 288 20.77 -37.34 3.07
C PHE A 288 21.99 -37.12 2.16
N CYS A 289 21.77 -36.75 0.90
CA CYS A 289 22.85 -36.40 -0.03
C CYS A 289 23.66 -35.19 0.45
N PHE A 290 23.00 -34.13 0.94
CA PHE A 290 23.71 -32.98 1.51
C PHE A 290 24.49 -33.34 2.77
N GLY A 291 23.94 -34.19 3.65
CA GLY A 291 24.64 -34.69 4.83
C GLY A 291 25.88 -35.51 4.47
N TYR A 292 25.80 -36.37 3.46
CA TYR A 292 26.94 -37.16 2.98
C TYR A 292 28.05 -36.28 2.39
N ILE A 293 27.69 -35.25 1.60
CA ILE A 293 28.66 -34.31 1.03
C ILE A 293 29.39 -33.54 2.15
N ILE A 294 28.67 -33.08 3.17
CA ILE A 294 29.26 -32.39 4.33
C ILE A 294 30.18 -33.33 5.12
N TYR A 295 29.78 -34.60 5.29
CA TYR A 295 30.60 -35.61 5.95
C TYR A 295 31.91 -35.91 5.19
N ASP A 296 31.86 -36.10 3.87
CA ASP A 296 33.06 -36.34 3.05
C ASP A 296 34.01 -35.14 3.04
N LEU A 297 33.46 -33.92 2.94
CA LEU A 297 34.24 -32.69 3.04
C LEU A 297 34.90 -32.53 4.41
N SER A 298 34.22 -32.92 5.49
CA SER A 298 34.78 -32.91 6.84
C SER A 298 35.95 -33.89 6.97
N ASN A 299 35.81 -35.13 6.49
CA ASN A 299 36.88 -36.13 6.59
C ASN A 299 38.12 -35.73 5.79
N ARG A 300 37.94 -35.16 4.59
CA ARG A 300 39.07 -34.67 3.77
C ARG A 300 39.81 -33.49 4.40
N TYR A 301 39.13 -32.67 5.20
CA TYR A 301 39.74 -31.53 5.88
C TYR A 301 40.54 -31.94 7.14
N PHE A 302 40.22 -33.09 7.74
CA PHE A 302 40.93 -33.62 8.91
C PHE A 302 42.11 -34.55 8.58
N GLU A 303 42.22 -35.08 7.36
CA GLU A 303 43.33 -35.96 6.93
C GLU A 303 44.56 -35.21 6.37
N THR A 304 44.57 -33.87 6.35
CA THR A 304 45.72 -33.10 5.80
C THR A 304 46.63 -32.58 6.92
N SER A 305 47.28 -33.48 7.64
CA SER A 305 48.47 -33.18 8.44
C SER A 305 49.34 -34.43 8.54
N GLU A 306 50.60 -34.29 8.12
CA GLU A 306 51.70 -35.28 8.07
C GLU A 306 51.65 -36.20 6.82
N THR A 307 52.65 -36.30 5.95
CA THR A 307 54.12 -36.22 6.09
C THR A 307 54.78 -35.81 4.76
N VAL A 308 55.90 -35.08 4.88
CA VAL A 308 56.92 -34.87 3.85
C VAL A 308 57.94 -36.01 4.01
N GLU A 309 58.36 -36.67 2.92
CA GLU A 309 59.72 -37.20 2.75
C GLU A 309 60.00 -37.58 1.28
N GLU A 310 61.20 -37.21 0.82
CA GLU A 310 61.82 -37.46 -0.49
C GLU A 310 62.70 -38.73 -0.49
N GLU A 311 63.15 -39.11 -1.69
CA GLU A 311 64.19 -40.10 -2.08
C GLU A 311 63.72 -41.57 -2.25
N GLY A 312 64.08 -42.34 -3.28
CA GLY A 312 65.04 -42.18 -4.37
C GLY A 312 64.91 -43.33 -5.41
N GLN A 313 65.58 -43.15 -6.57
CA GLN A 313 65.52 -43.99 -7.78
C GLN A 313 66.17 -45.38 -7.67
N THR A 314 65.69 -46.33 -8.48
CA THR A 314 66.56 -47.29 -9.20
C THR A 314 66.06 -47.54 -10.63
N THR A 315 67.05 -47.63 -11.53
CA THR A 315 67.05 -47.66 -13.00
C THR A 315 66.83 -49.04 -13.64
N SER A 316 66.30 -49.08 -14.87
CA SER A 316 66.85 -49.86 -16.02
C SER A 316 66.19 -49.52 -17.38
N SER A 317 66.99 -48.88 -18.27
CA SER A 317 67.12 -48.96 -19.76
C SER A 317 65.91 -49.30 -20.67
N THR A 318 65.67 -48.63 -21.82
CA THR A 318 66.53 -48.59 -23.04
C THR A 318 66.09 -47.54 -24.10
N ALA A 319 67.09 -46.93 -24.79
CA ALA A 319 67.13 -46.24 -26.13
C ALA A 319 66.40 -44.88 -26.36
N VAL A 320 67.03 -43.69 -26.40
CA VAL A 320 67.96 -43.03 -27.40
C VAL A 320 67.21 -42.54 -28.67
N LEU A 321 67.04 -41.22 -28.96
CA LEU A 321 67.99 -40.22 -29.53
C LEU A 321 67.49 -38.77 -29.22
N GLU A 322 68.30 -37.88 -28.60
CA GLU A 322 69.02 -36.70 -29.17
C GLU A 322 68.15 -35.67 -29.95
N GLN A 323 68.22 -34.34 -29.80
CA GLN A 323 69.30 -33.43 -29.37
C GLN A 323 68.79 -31.99 -29.04
N ASN A 324 69.25 -31.44 -27.91
CA ASN A 324 69.82 -30.09 -27.69
C ASN A 324 69.29 -28.82 -28.39
N LYS A 325 68.89 -27.79 -27.62
CA LYS A 325 69.75 -26.68 -27.11
C LYS A 325 68.94 -25.59 -26.37
N ILE A 326 69.51 -25.09 -25.28
CA ILE A 326 69.05 -23.98 -24.42
C ILE A 326 70.00 -22.75 -24.65
N PRO A 327 69.99 -21.64 -23.85
CA PRO A 327 69.38 -20.28 -23.97
C PRO A 327 70.47 -19.16 -24.06
N PRO A 328 70.59 -18.09 -23.23
CA PRO A 328 69.68 -17.10 -22.58
C PRO A 328 70.18 -15.61 -22.73
N ASN A 329 69.48 -14.62 -22.15
CA ASN A 329 70.01 -13.60 -21.19
C ASN A 329 69.04 -12.40 -21.02
N LYS A 330 68.69 -12.00 -19.77
CA LYS A 330 69.28 -10.93 -18.89
C LYS A 330 69.16 -9.52 -19.51
N SER A 331 68.82 -8.41 -18.84
CA SER A 331 68.94 -7.93 -17.44
C SER A 331 68.09 -6.63 -17.34
N ALA A 332 67.57 -6.22 -16.16
CA ALA A 332 68.02 -5.07 -15.32
C ALA A 332 68.12 -3.70 -16.07
N GLU A 333 67.74 -2.52 -15.56
CA GLU A 333 67.81 -2.00 -14.18
C GLU A 333 67.19 -0.58 -14.11
N ASN A 334 66.97 -0.11 -12.88
CA ASN A 334 66.49 1.21 -12.44
C ASN A 334 67.41 2.40 -12.81
N SER A 335 66.89 3.64 -12.64
CA SER A 335 67.52 4.89 -12.08
C SER A 335 66.61 6.09 -12.43
N GLY A 336 66.34 7.16 -11.68
CA GLY A 336 66.70 7.77 -10.38
C GLY A 336 65.83 9.06 -10.25
N ASP A 337 65.32 9.48 -9.07
CA ASP A 337 65.94 10.38 -8.04
C ASP A 337 66.21 11.82 -8.59
N VAL A 338 65.95 13.00 -7.96
CA VAL A 338 65.80 13.45 -6.55
C VAL A 338 65.17 14.87 -6.46
N SER A 339 64.46 15.15 -5.34
CA SER A 339 64.34 16.35 -4.45
C SER A 339 64.31 17.84 -4.90
N SER A 340 63.48 18.65 -4.20
CA SER A 340 63.95 19.79 -3.36
C SER A 340 62.91 20.25 -2.31
N SER A 341 63.42 20.57 -1.12
CA SER A 341 62.76 20.94 0.15
C SER A 341 62.15 22.34 0.22
N GLY A 342 61.25 22.53 1.20
CA GLY A 342 60.87 23.82 1.78
C GLY A 342 60.02 23.63 3.03
N ASP A 343 60.53 24.06 4.19
CA ASP A 343 60.04 23.74 5.54
C ASP A 343 59.22 24.89 6.16
N SER A 344 58.46 24.55 7.20
CA SER A 344 57.81 25.39 8.22
C SER A 344 56.58 26.24 7.86
N SER A 345 55.42 25.89 8.44
CA SER A 345 54.85 26.57 9.62
C SER A 345 53.42 26.09 9.92
N LYS A 346 53.18 25.80 11.21
CA LYS A 346 51.87 25.57 11.81
C LYS A 346 50.96 26.78 11.59
N VAL A 347 49.79 26.55 11.00
CA VAL A 347 48.58 27.35 11.26
C VAL A 347 47.40 26.37 11.34
N ASP A 348 46.79 26.33 12.53
CA ASP A 348 45.44 25.80 12.73
C ASP A 348 44.49 26.57 11.83
N ASP A 349 44.13 26.00 10.67
CA ASP A 349 43.12 26.59 9.80
C ASP A 349 41.86 25.75 9.83
N LYS A 350 40.82 26.39 10.37
CA LYS A 350 39.44 25.91 10.40
C LYS A 350 39.09 25.37 9.02
N THR A 351 38.66 24.12 8.96
CA THR A 351 38.15 23.48 7.75
C THR A 351 37.00 24.31 7.18
N VAL A 352 37.34 25.19 6.24
CA VAL A 352 36.40 25.84 5.34
C VAL A 352 35.71 24.71 4.59
N LEU A 353 34.46 24.42 4.95
CA LEU A 353 33.59 23.50 4.22
C LEU A 353 33.48 24.01 2.78
N SER A 354 34.30 23.48 1.87
CA SER A 354 34.20 23.74 0.44
C SER A 354 32.77 23.38 0.01
N HIS A 355 31.97 24.39 -0.35
CA HIS A 355 30.58 24.18 -0.73
C HIS A 355 30.55 23.61 -2.15
N VAL A 356 30.64 22.28 -2.28
CA VAL A 356 30.44 21.57 -3.55
C VAL A 356 28.99 21.79 -4.02
N PRO A 357 28.74 22.38 -5.20
CA PRO A 357 27.41 22.47 -5.78
C PRO A 357 26.83 21.07 -6.04
N ILE A 358 25.52 20.91 -5.84
CA ILE A 358 24.87 19.60 -6.05
C ILE A 358 24.98 19.11 -7.50
N ALA A 359 25.10 20.03 -8.47
CA ALA A 359 25.28 19.75 -9.90
C ALA A 359 26.58 19.00 -10.23
N GLU A 360 27.62 19.13 -9.40
CA GLU A 360 28.88 18.41 -9.63
C GLU A 360 28.78 16.94 -9.23
N VAL A 361 27.88 16.65 -8.27
CA VAL A 361 27.65 15.29 -7.76
C VAL A 361 26.53 14.59 -8.52
N LEU A 362 25.42 15.27 -8.79
CA LEU A 362 24.26 14.73 -9.52
C LEU A 362 24.17 15.35 -10.92
N PRO A 363 24.34 14.55 -12.00
CA PRO A 363 24.43 15.05 -13.37
C PRO A 363 23.05 15.33 -13.98
N PHE A 364 22.25 16.19 -13.35
CA PHE A 364 20.98 16.69 -13.88
C PHE A 364 21.17 18.11 -14.41
N GLU A 365 20.74 18.35 -15.65
CA GLU A 365 20.77 19.68 -16.24
C GLU A 365 19.82 20.61 -15.47
N GLY A 366 20.31 21.79 -15.07
CA GLY A 366 19.48 22.76 -14.33
C GLY A 366 19.08 22.33 -12.91
N ILE A 367 19.80 21.39 -12.28
CA ILE A 367 19.50 20.98 -10.90
C ILE A 367 19.57 22.15 -9.92
N LYS A 368 18.50 22.31 -9.15
CA LYS A 368 18.38 23.32 -8.08
C LYS A 368 18.65 22.70 -6.71
N LYS A 369 17.97 21.60 -6.39
CA LYS A 369 18.03 20.93 -5.08
C LYS A 369 17.80 19.43 -5.22
N ALA A 370 18.26 18.67 -4.23
CA ALA A 370 17.97 17.24 -4.10
C ALA A 370 17.60 16.93 -2.65
N PHE A 371 16.62 16.06 -2.45
CA PHE A 371 16.09 15.72 -1.14
C PHE A 371 15.98 14.21 -0.95
N VAL A 372 16.31 13.75 0.25
CA VAL A 372 16.07 12.37 0.66
C VAL A 372 14.57 12.17 0.84
N THR A 373 13.97 11.23 0.11
CA THR A 373 12.55 10.89 0.22
C THR A 373 12.31 9.55 0.91
N GLY A 374 13.31 8.68 0.96
CA GLY A 374 13.26 7.48 1.78
C GLY A 374 14.55 6.68 1.76
N VAL A 375 14.86 6.06 2.89
CA VAL A 375 15.95 5.09 3.04
C VAL A 375 15.34 3.79 3.56
N ASN A 376 15.45 2.72 2.78
CA ASN A 376 14.94 1.40 3.12
C ASN A 376 16.11 0.41 3.17
N PHE A 377 15.91 -0.69 3.88
CA PHE A 377 16.85 -1.81 3.86
C PHE A 377 16.08 -3.10 3.57
N ALA A 378 16.69 -3.96 2.78
CA ALA A 378 16.24 -5.30 2.49
C ALA A 378 17.30 -6.29 2.95
N ILE A 379 16.91 -7.31 3.70
CA ILE A 379 17.81 -8.41 4.05
C ILE A 379 17.64 -9.48 2.97
N LYS A 380 18.70 -9.72 2.20
CA LYS A 380 18.72 -10.69 1.12
C LYS A 380 19.92 -11.61 1.30
N ASN A 381 19.66 -12.91 1.44
CA ASN A 381 20.69 -13.94 1.63
C ASN A 381 21.67 -13.63 2.78
N GLY A 382 21.18 -13.07 3.89
CA GLY A 382 22.03 -12.70 5.04
C GLY A 382 22.82 -11.39 4.87
N SER A 383 22.77 -10.77 3.69
CA SER A 383 23.36 -9.45 3.43
C SER A 383 22.30 -8.33 3.53
N ILE A 384 22.69 -7.18 4.07
CA ILE A 384 21.82 -5.99 4.16
C ILE A 384 22.01 -5.16 2.88
N GLU A 385 21.01 -5.17 2.00
CA GLU A 385 20.93 -4.35 0.80
C GLU A 385 20.17 -3.06 1.14
N ARG A 386 20.78 -1.90 0.91
CA ARG A 386 20.22 -0.59 1.33
C ARG A 386 19.71 0.15 0.11
N GLN A 387 18.40 0.41 0.07
CA GLN A 387 17.75 1.12 -1.02
C GLN A 387 17.49 2.57 -0.61
N VAL A 388 17.94 3.50 -1.44
CA VAL A 388 17.71 4.94 -1.24
C VAL A 388 16.83 5.49 -2.35
N SER A 389 15.94 6.39 -1.99
CA SER A 389 15.13 7.22 -2.89
C SER A 389 15.44 8.70 -2.64
N ILE A 390 15.79 9.41 -3.70
CA ILE A 390 16.11 10.84 -3.71
C ILE A 390 15.19 11.52 -4.72
N GLU A 391 14.57 12.64 -4.35
CA GLU A 391 13.90 13.50 -5.32
C GLU A 391 14.83 14.64 -5.72
N VAL A 392 15.03 14.80 -7.02
CA VAL A 392 15.84 15.86 -7.61
C VAL A 392 14.93 16.89 -8.27
N GLN A 393 15.10 18.14 -7.91
CA GLN A 393 14.40 19.28 -8.51
C GLN A 393 15.32 19.95 -9.54
N ALA A 394 14.96 19.86 -10.81
CA ALA A 394 15.64 20.51 -11.93
C ALA A 394 14.78 21.64 -12.53
N LEU A 395 15.22 22.24 -13.63
CA LEU A 395 14.49 23.31 -14.32
C LEU A 395 13.25 22.79 -15.06
N ASP A 396 13.32 21.57 -15.59
CA ASP A 396 12.31 20.90 -16.40
C ASP A 396 11.36 20.00 -15.60
N GLY A 397 11.65 19.73 -14.32
CA GLY A 397 10.73 19.02 -13.44
C GLY A 397 11.35 18.37 -12.20
N PHE A 398 10.65 17.37 -11.69
CA PHE A 398 11.07 16.56 -10.54
C PHE A 398 11.40 15.13 -10.97
N TYR A 399 12.57 14.64 -10.57
CA TYR A 399 13.05 13.29 -10.87
C TYR A 399 13.14 12.46 -9.60
N SER A 400 12.70 11.21 -9.68
CA SER A 400 12.92 10.23 -8.61
C SER A 400 14.13 9.37 -8.95
N VAL A 401 15.17 9.48 -8.13
CA VAL A 401 16.47 8.83 -8.30
C VAL A 401 16.61 7.73 -7.25
N ASN A 402 17.09 6.56 -7.68
CA ASN A 402 17.34 5.42 -6.82
C ASN A 402 18.79 4.94 -6.88
N GLU A 403 19.11 3.94 -6.06
CA GLU A 403 20.41 3.26 -6.00
C GLU A 403 20.95 2.80 -7.36
N ASN A 404 20.09 2.33 -8.27
CA ASN A 404 20.52 1.87 -9.60
C ASN A 404 21.02 3.03 -10.45
N PHE A 405 20.35 4.18 -10.39
CA PHE A 405 20.82 5.39 -11.06
C PHE A 405 22.15 5.86 -10.47
N LEU A 406 22.25 5.95 -9.14
CA LEU A 406 23.49 6.39 -8.49
C LEU A 406 24.67 5.49 -8.89
N LYS A 407 24.47 4.17 -8.88
CA LYS A 407 25.46 3.19 -9.33
C LYS A 407 25.84 3.35 -10.80
N ALA A 408 24.87 3.59 -11.68
CA ALA A 408 25.13 3.80 -13.11
C ALA A 408 26.00 5.03 -13.40
N TYR A 409 25.96 6.04 -12.52
CA TYR A 409 26.74 7.28 -12.64
C TYR A 409 27.98 7.32 -11.72
N ASN A 410 28.39 6.18 -11.15
CA ASN A 410 29.51 6.07 -10.21
C ASN A 410 29.39 7.00 -9.00
N ILE A 411 28.16 7.17 -8.52
CA ILE A 411 27.84 7.92 -7.30
C ILE A 411 27.61 6.91 -6.19
N THR A 412 28.35 7.07 -5.10
CA THR A 412 28.17 6.29 -3.87
C THR A 412 27.47 7.15 -2.83
N PHE A 413 26.87 6.51 -1.82
CA PHE A 413 26.21 7.22 -0.75
C PHE A 413 26.53 6.60 0.61
N ASP A 414 26.75 7.46 1.60
CA ASP A 414 26.87 7.09 3.00
C ASP A 414 25.64 7.59 3.75
N ARG A 415 24.97 6.69 4.47
CA ARG A 415 23.86 7.07 5.35
C ARG A 415 24.40 7.53 6.69
N ILE A 416 24.16 8.80 7.01
CA ILE A 416 24.42 9.35 8.35
C ILE A 416 23.15 9.18 9.20
N ASP A 417 22.00 9.53 8.64
CA ASP A 417 20.68 9.38 9.26
C ASP A 417 19.63 9.05 8.18
N ASP A 418 18.42 8.65 8.57
CA ASP A 418 17.30 8.39 7.65
C ASP A 418 16.90 9.64 6.86
N CYS A 419 17.25 10.82 7.38
CA CYS A 419 17.00 12.12 6.77
C CYS A 419 18.28 12.85 6.30
N LEU A 420 19.45 12.20 6.37
CA LEU A 420 20.74 12.81 6.02
C LEU A 420 21.63 11.81 5.30
N LEU A 421 21.88 12.08 4.01
CA LEU A 421 22.76 11.28 3.17
C LEU A 421 23.95 12.11 2.69
N LYS A 422 25.12 11.49 2.67
CA LYS A 422 26.32 12.02 2.01
C LYS A 422 26.48 11.32 0.67
N LEU A 423 26.40 12.07 -0.42
CA LEU A 423 26.68 11.58 -1.77
C LEU A 423 28.14 11.82 -2.09
N ASN A 424 28.84 10.83 -2.64
CA ASN A 424 30.24 10.93 -3.06
C ASN A 424 30.38 10.57 -4.55
N ARG A 425 31.14 11.38 -5.28
CA ARG A 425 31.51 11.14 -6.69
C ARG A 425 32.98 11.51 -6.88
N GLY A 426 33.85 10.51 -7.00
CA GLY A 426 35.29 10.73 -6.99
C GLY A 426 35.74 11.35 -5.65
N GLN A 427 36.41 12.50 -5.69
CA GLN A 427 36.82 13.26 -4.49
C GLN A 427 35.74 14.25 -3.99
N LEU A 428 34.66 14.44 -4.74
CA LEU A 428 33.59 15.36 -4.39
C LEU A 428 32.60 14.70 -3.44
N SER A 429 32.17 15.44 -2.42
CA SER A 429 31.11 14.99 -1.51
C SER A 429 30.09 16.08 -1.23
N LYS A 430 28.81 15.71 -1.16
CA LYS A 430 27.71 16.63 -0.85
C LYS A 430 26.70 15.98 0.09
N LEU A 431 26.29 16.72 1.11
CA LEU A 431 25.20 16.33 2.00
C LEU A 431 23.85 16.77 1.43
N ILE A 432 22.87 15.87 1.50
CA ILE A 432 21.47 16.12 1.17
C ILE A 432 20.59 15.72 2.36
N THR A 433 19.52 16.49 2.58
CA THR A 433 18.57 16.28 3.69
C THR A 433 17.20 15.91 3.15
N CYS A 434 16.24 15.53 4.01
CA CYS A 434 14.84 15.57 3.60
C CYS A 434 14.42 17.00 3.22
N LYS A 435 13.27 17.08 2.54
CA LYS A 435 12.60 18.36 2.32
C LYS A 435 12.35 19.05 3.66
N PRO A 436 12.76 20.31 3.84
CA PRO A 436 12.37 21.05 5.03
C PRO A 436 10.84 21.15 5.02
N TYR A 437 10.21 20.95 6.19
CA TYR A 437 8.85 21.45 6.39
C TYR A 437 8.96 22.96 6.20
N ALA A 438 8.45 23.47 5.08
CA ALA A 438 8.32 24.91 4.91
C ALA A 438 7.60 25.41 6.16
N ALA A 439 8.21 26.35 6.89
CA ALA A 439 7.50 27.12 7.90
C ALA A 439 6.20 27.54 7.24
N ALA A 440 5.08 27.07 7.80
CA ALA A 440 3.76 27.33 7.26
C ALA A 440 3.70 28.80 6.87
N THR A 441 3.60 29.10 5.58
CA THR A 441 3.08 30.39 5.15
C THR A 441 1.76 30.50 5.87
N ALA A 442 1.74 31.33 6.91
CA ALA A 442 0.55 31.65 7.65
C ALA A 442 -0.48 32.11 6.63
N SER A 443 -1.46 31.25 6.34
CA SER A 443 -2.73 31.72 5.81
C SER A 443 -3.18 32.84 6.75
N PRO A 444 -3.64 34.00 6.24
CA PRO A 444 -4.06 35.09 7.10
C PRO A 444 -5.07 34.55 8.10
N GLU A 445 -4.74 34.69 9.38
CA GLU A 445 -5.59 34.33 10.50
C GLU A 445 -6.91 35.07 10.28
N VAL A 446 -7.99 34.32 10.01
CA VAL A 446 -9.33 34.90 9.97
C VAL A 446 -9.55 35.52 11.34
N ALA A 447 -9.63 36.84 11.37
CA ALA A 447 -9.83 37.61 12.58
C ALA A 447 -10.97 36.97 13.39
N ARG A 448 -10.64 36.45 14.58
CA ARG A 448 -11.65 36.07 15.55
C ARG A 448 -12.51 37.30 15.80
N ALA A 449 -13.76 37.24 15.36
CA ALA A 449 -14.75 38.20 15.80
C ALA A 449 -14.85 38.07 17.33
N ASP A 450 -14.53 39.16 18.04
CA ASP A 450 -14.78 39.29 19.47
C ASP A 450 -16.30 39.27 19.69
N VAL A 451 -16.84 38.08 19.95
CA VAL A 451 -18.21 37.94 20.45
C VAL A 451 -18.18 38.26 21.94
N LYS A 452 -18.51 39.50 22.29
CA LYS A 452 -18.96 39.84 23.65
C LYS A 452 -20.29 39.13 23.90
N LEU A 453 -20.28 38.22 24.86
CA LEU A 453 -21.48 37.59 25.40
C LEU A 453 -22.37 38.67 26.04
N PHE A 454 -23.55 38.87 25.46
CA PHE A 454 -24.77 39.29 26.14
C PHE A 454 -25.91 38.40 25.67
#